data_AF-A0A398CEA3-F1
#
_entry.id   AF-A0A398CEA3-F1
#
_cell.length_a   1.000
_cell.length_b   1.000
_cell.length_c   1.000
_cell.angle_alpha   90.00
_cell.angle_beta   90.00
_cell.angle_gamma   90.00
#
_symmetry.space_group_name_H-M   'P 1'
#
loop_
_entity.id
_entity.type
_entity.pdbx_description
1 polymer ?
#
loop_
_entity_poly.entity_id
_entity_poly.type
_entity_poly.pdbx_seq_one_letter_code
_entity_poly.pdbx_strand_id
1 'polypeptide(L)'
;MSTNRQLRLGPLPKTESVKLTFSCSANLKAELDRYAALHAQTYGEATDALALIPHMLEAFMARDRGFKKGLAEYRRHTAPPAPPVPTATSTQVQPTNSSRGELMDRAMTTHL
;
A
#
# COMPACT_ATOMS: atom_id res chain seq x y z
N MET A 1 1.48 5.14 -45.75
CA MET A 1 1.87 6.25 -44.85
C MET A 1 0.71 6.51 -43.90
N SER A 2 0.76 5.95 -42.68
CA SER A 2 -0.26 6.19 -41.64
C SER A 2 0.46 6.71 -40.41
N THR A 3 0.40 8.03 -40.21
CA THR A 3 1.11 8.74 -39.14
C THR A 3 0.51 8.37 -37.78
N ASN A 4 1.19 7.49 -37.04
CA ASN A 4 0.86 7.12 -35.68
C ASN A 4 1.03 8.36 -34.77
N ARG A 5 -0.07 9.05 -34.50
CA ARG A 5 -0.11 10.20 -33.60
C ARG A 5 -0.34 9.69 -32.17
N GLN A 6 0.69 9.04 -31.61
CA GLN A 6 0.72 8.67 -30.20
C GLN A 6 0.66 9.94 -29.35
N LEU A 7 -0.46 10.14 -28.66
CA LEU A 7 -0.58 11.18 -27.65
C LEU A 7 0.40 10.84 -26.51
N ARG A 8 1.19 11.83 -26.06
CA ARG A 8 2.18 11.68 -24.97
C ARG A 8 1.55 11.37 -23.61
N LEU A 9 0.23 11.49 -23.51
CA LEU A 9 -0.55 11.07 -22.37
C LEU A 9 -1.02 9.64 -22.65
N GLY A 10 -0.54 8.69 -21.85
CA GLY A 10 -1.09 7.34 -21.83
C GLY A 10 -2.58 7.36 -21.46
N PRO A 11 -3.29 6.22 -21.56
CA PRO A 11 -4.69 6.14 -21.16
C PRO A 11 -4.85 6.69 -19.74
N LEU A 12 -5.73 7.70 -19.59
CA LEU A 12 -5.95 8.31 -18.29
C LEU A 12 -6.52 7.28 -17.32
N PRO A 13 -6.16 7.37 -16.02
CA PRO A 13 -6.75 6.52 -15.00
C PRO A 13 -8.27 6.69 -15.01
N LYS A 14 -8.99 5.56 -15.10
CA LYS A 14 -10.45 5.57 -15.01
C LYS A 14 -10.82 5.94 -13.58
N THR A 15 -11.49 7.07 -13.41
CA THR A 15 -12.10 7.42 -12.12
C THR A 15 -13.41 6.65 -12.04
N GLU A 16 -13.45 5.56 -11.29
CA GLU A 16 -14.67 4.78 -11.09
C GLU A 16 -15.47 5.38 -9.93
N SER A 17 -16.63 5.95 -10.24
CA SER A 17 -17.61 6.40 -9.25
C SER A 17 -18.72 5.36 -9.11
N VAL A 18 -18.92 4.83 -7.91
CA VAL A 18 -20.01 3.88 -7.63
C VAL A 18 -21.17 4.64 -7.01
N LYS A 19 -22.34 4.62 -7.66
CA LYS A 19 -23.58 5.17 -7.09
C LYS A 19 -24.30 4.10 -6.29
N LEU A 20 -24.57 4.39 -5.02
CA LEU A 20 -25.36 3.52 -4.14
C LEU A 20 -26.69 4.20 -3.81
N THR A 21 -27.78 3.44 -3.87
CA THR A 21 -29.10 3.86 -3.40
C THR A 21 -29.42 3.09 -2.13
N PHE A 22 -29.79 3.80 -1.06
CA PHE A 22 -30.19 3.18 0.20
C PHE A 22 -31.52 3.75 0.66
N SER A 23 -32.31 2.92 1.34
CA SER A 23 -33.51 3.35 2.05
C SER A 23 -33.12 3.71 3.48
N CYS A 24 -33.52 4.88 3.95
CA CYS A 24 -33.38 5.28 5.36
C CYS A 24 -34.74 5.59 5.97
N SER A 25 -34.82 5.52 7.29
CA SER A 25 -36.02 5.97 8.01
C SER A 25 -36.14 7.48 7.94
N ALA A 26 -37.38 7.99 7.99
CA ALA A 26 -37.64 9.43 8.01
C ALA A 26 -36.92 10.13 9.18
N ASN A 27 -36.83 9.45 10.33
CA ASN A 27 -36.11 9.97 11.50
C ASN A 27 -34.62 10.15 11.21
N LEU A 28 -33.97 9.17 10.59
CA LEU A 28 -32.55 9.28 10.25
C LEU A 28 -32.30 10.42 9.25
N LYS A 29 -33.18 10.59 8.25
CA LYS A 29 -33.08 11.71 7.31
C LYS A 29 -33.18 13.06 8.03
N ALA A 30 -34.13 13.20 8.95
CA ALA A 30 -34.32 14.44 9.72
C ALA A 30 -33.09 14.76 10.59
N GLU A 31 -32.48 13.77 11.24
CA GLU A 31 -31.26 13.96 12.03
C GLU A 31 -30.07 14.38 11.13
N LEU A 32 -29.92 13.75 9.96
CA LEU A 32 -28.87 14.12 9.00
C LEU A 32 -29.05 15.56 8.49
N ASP A 33 -30.28 16.00 8.23
CA ASP A 33 -30.56 17.37 7.78
C ASP A 33 -30.23 18.40 8.86
N ARG A 34 -30.59 18.12 10.12
CA ARG A 34 -30.22 18.98 11.26
C ARG A 34 -28.71 19.04 11.45
N TYR A 35 -28.03 17.91 11.33
CA TYR A 35 -26.57 17.85 11.43
C TYR A 35 -25.93 18.70 10.32
N ALA A 36 -26.42 18.60 9.09
CA ALA A 36 -25.95 19.38 7.95
C ALA A 36 -26.16 20.89 8.16
N ALA A 37 -27.33 21.29 8.68
CA ALA A 37 -27.62 22.68 9.04
C ALA A 37 -26.69 23.20 10.16
N LEU A 38 -26.37 22.37 11.16
CA LEU A 38 -25.43 22.74 12.23
C LEU A 38 -24.00 22.85 11.70
N HIS A 39 -23.60 21.95 10.80
CA HIS A 39 -22.30 22.01 10.13
C HIS A 39 -22.16 23.31 9.32
N ALA A 40 -23.19 23.68 8.55
CA ALA A 40 -23.20 24.92 7.78
C ALA A 40 -23.12 26.17 8.66
N GLN A 41 -23.80 26.17 9.82
CA GLN A 41 -23.69 27.26 10.80
C GLN A 41 -22.28 27.37 11.40
N THR A 42 -21.60 26.24 11.61
CA THR A 42 -20.28 26.20 12.25
C THR A 42 -19.16 26.60 11.30
N TYR A 43 -19.22 26.15 10.04
CA TYR A 43 -18.15 26.32 9.06
C TYR A 43 -18.47 27.33 7.95
N GLY A 44 -19.69 27.89 7.94
CA GLY A 44 -20.11 28.94 7.00
C GLY A 44 -20.43 28.45 5.59
N GLU A 45 -20.37 27.14 5.33
CA GLU A 45 -20.63 26.54 4.02
C GLU A 45 -21.88 25.65 4.05
N ALA A 46 -22.82 25.94 3.14
CA ALA A 46 -24.04 25.16 3.00
C ALA A 46 -23.68 23.71 2.62
N THR A 47 -23.87 22.80 3.58
CA THR A 47 -23.56 21.38 3.39
C THR A 47 -24.87 20.60 3.33
N ASP A 48 -25.03 19.72 2.34
CA ASP A 48 -26.16 18.79 2.26
C ASP A 48 -25.83 17.47 2.98
N ALA A 49 -26.85 16.83 3.54
CA ALA A 49 -26.75 15.50 4.12
C ALA A 49 -26.12 14.49 3.14
N LEU A 50 -26.46 14.56 1.84
CA LEU A 50 -25.92 13.65 0.83
C LEU A 50 -24.41 13.81 0.62
N ALA A 51 -23.88 15.02 0.80
CA ALA A 51 -22.44 15.26 0.73
C ALA A 51 -21.72 14.77 2.01
N LEU A 52 -22.38 14.82 3.16
CA LEU A 52 -21.82 14.38 4.44
C LEU A 52 -21.80 12.87 4.62
N ILE A 53 -22.83 12.17 4.12
CA ILE A 53 -22.99 10.73 4.32
C ILE A 53 -21.73 9.93 3.89
N PRO A 54 -21.13 10.14 2.70
CA PRO A 54 -19.90 9.44 2.33
C PRO A 54 -18.76 9.65 3.34
N HIS A 55 -18.53 10.90 3.76
CA HIS A 55 -17.47 11.23 4.73
C HIS A 55 -17.72 10.63 6.11
N MET A 56 -18.98 10.64 6.58
CA MET A 56 -19.36 10.01 7.84
C MET A 56 -19.11 8.50 7.80
N LEU A 57 -19.46 7.84 6.69
CA LEU A 57 -19.24 6.41 6.51
C LEU A 57 -17.75 6.07 6.41
N GLU A 58 -16.95 6.85 5.70
CA GLU A 58 -15.49 6.70 5.64
C GLU A 58 -14.86 6.82 7.03
N ALA A 59 -15.21 7.87 7.78
CA ALA A 59 -14.72 8.08 9.14
C ALA A 59 -15.14 6.95 10.08
N PHE A 60 -16.38 6.46 9.94
CA PHE A 60 -16.88 5.33 10.71
C PHE A 60 -16.10 4.05 10.43
N MET A 61 -15.92 3.68 9.15
CA MET A 61 -15.12 2.52 8.71
C MET A 61 -13.65 2.63 9.17
N ALA A 62 -13.07 3.82 9.09
CA ALA A 62 -11.70 4.07 9.55
C ALA A 62 -11.55 3.92 11.07
N ARG A 63 -12.60 4.16 11.85
CA ARG A 63 -12.55 4.10 13.32
C ARG A 63 -12.95 2.73 13.88
N ASP A 64 -13.69 1.91 13.13
CA ASP A 64 -14.14 0.59 13.58
C ASP A 64 -12.98 -0.43 13.64
N ARG A 65 -12.44 -0.63 14.85
CA ARG A 65 -11.37 -1.58 15.11
C ARG A 65 -11.83 -3.04 14.99
N GLY A 66 -13.10 -3.33 15.30
CA GLY A 66 -13.67 -4.67 15.19
C GLY A 66 -13.71 -5.09 13.72
N PHE A 67 -14.21 -4.20 12.87
CA PHE A 67 -14.19 -4.38 11.42
C PHE A 67 -12.77 -4.59 10.88
N LYS A 68 -11.79 -3.76 11.29
CA LYS A 68 -10.40 -3.89 10.84
C LYS A 68 -9.77 -5.24 11.20
N LYS A 69 -10.05 -5.77 12.40
CA LYS A 69 -9.57 -7.09 12.81
C LYS A 69 -10.19 -8.20 11.97
N GLY A 70 -11.51 -8.20 11.82
CA GLY A 70 -12.23 -9.18 11.00
C GLY A 70 -11.82 -9.12 9.53
N LEU A 71 -11.51 -7.94 8.99
CA LEU A 71 -11.03 -7.78 7.61
C LEU A 71 -9.67 -8.44 7.38
N ALA A 72 -8.76 -8.37 8.36
CA ALA A 72 -7.46 -9.04 8.28
C ALA A 72 -7.63 -10.57 8.25
N GLU A 73 -8.54 -11.10 9.06
CA GLU A 73 -8.89 -12.53 9.07
C GLU A 73 -9.57 -12.94 7.76
N TYR A 74 -10.59 -12.21 7.31
CA TYR A 74 -11.26 -12.45 6.04
C TYR A 74 -10.28 -12.51 4.87
N ARG A 75 -9.34 -11.55 4.79
CA ARG A 75 -8.30 -11.53 3.75
C ARG A 75 -7.37 -12.73 3.83
N ARG A 76 -7.01 -13.21 5.02
CA ARG A 76 -6.19 -14.44 5.15
C ARG A 76 -6.91 -15.67 4.61
N HIS A 77 -8.23 -15.72 4.75
CA HIS A 77 -9.03 -16.85 4.30
C HIS A 77 -9.46 -16.77 2.84
N THR A 78 -9.47 -15.57 2.24
CA THR A 78 -9.97 -15.35 0.87
C THR A 78 -8.91 -14.85 -0.12
N ALA A 79 -7.72 -14.44 0.34
CA ALA A 79 -6.64 -14.08 -0.55
C ALA A 79 -6.05 -15.35 -1.21
N PRO A 80 -5.84 -15.35 -2.53
CA PRO A 80 -5.09 -16.42 -3.19
C PRO A 80 -3.70 -16.51 -2.56
N PRO A 81 -3.13 -17.73 -2.44
CA PRO A 81 -1.79 -17.90 -1.88
C PRO A 81 -0.82 -17.02 -2.66
N ALA A 82 0.02 -16.27 -1.94
CA ALA A 82 1.05 -15.43 -2.56
C ALA A 82 1.86 -16.28 -3.56
N PRO A 83 2.22 -15.73 -4.73
CA PRO A 83 3.09 -16.46 -5.66
C PRO A 83 4.39 -16.85 -4.94
N PRO A 84 4.92 -18.06 -5.20
CA PRO A 84 6.12 -18.52 -4.52
C PRO A 84 7.25 -17.52 -4.75
N VAL A 85 7.76 -16.96 -3.65
CA VAL A 85 8.93 -16.06 -3.68
C VAL A 85 10.09 -16.91 -4.19
N PRO A 86 10.79 -16.52 -5.28
CA PRO A 86 11.97 -17.25 -5.72
C PRO A 86 13.02 -17.11 -4.60
N THR A 87 13.27 -18.22 -3.91
CA THR A 87 14.33 -18.29 -2.91
C THR A 87 15.64 -18.24 -3.69
N ALA A 88 16.28 -17.08 -3.72
CA ALA A 88 17.61 -16.97 -4.30
C ALA A 88 18.55 -17.85 -3.48
N THR A 89 18.94 -18.99 -4.06
CA THR A 89 19.97 -19.89 -3.56
C THR A 89 21.22 -19.09 -3.24
N SER A 90 21.58 -19.08 -1.96
CA SER A 90 22.82 -18.52 -1.46
C SER A 90 24.00 -19.11 -2.23
N THR A 91 24.65 -18.28 -3.05
CA THR A 91 25.87 -18.65 -3.77
C THR A 91 26.98 -18.89 -2.75
N GLN A 92 27.36 -20.16 -2.63
CA GLN A 92 28.46 -20.62 -1.81
C GLN A 92 29.78 -19.95 -2.26
N VAL A 93 30.38 -19.19 -1.37
CA VAL A 93 31.68 -18.52 -1.54
C VAL A 93 32.78 -19.58 -1.54
N GLN A 94 33.61 -19.61 -2.60
CA GLN A 94 34.83 -20.42 -2.63
C GLN A 94 35.93 -19.76 -1.79
N PRO A 95 36.68 -20.49 -0.95
CA PRO A 95 37.88 -19.95 -0.33
C PRO A 95 39.04 -19.93 -1.33
N THR A 96 39.67 -18.78 -1.50
CA THR A 96 40.92 -18.62 -2.25
C THR A 96 42.10 -19.09 -1.39
N ASN A 97 42.83 -20.12 -1.85
CA ASN A 97 44.12 -20.50 -1.28
C ASN A 97 45.18 -19.53 -1.82
N SER A 98 45.68 -18.64 -0.95
CA SER A 98 46.79 -17.75 -1.23
C SER A 98 48.08 -18.31 -0.64
N SER A 99 49.03 -18.60 -1.52
CA SER A 99 50.35 -19.17 -1.26
C SER A 99 51.16 -18.38 -0.23
N ARG A 100 51.76 -19.10 0.74
CA ARG A 100 52.65 -18.58 1.78
C ARG A 100 54.12 -18.85 1.41
N GLY A 101 54.86 -17.77 1.11
CA GLY A 101 56.31 -17.50 1.21
C GLY A 101 57.30 -18.59 0.77
N GLU A 102 58.14 -18.39 -0.26
CA GLU A 102 59.36 -17.54 -0.27
C GLU A 102 60.18 -17.58 1.03
N LEU A 103 61.51 -17.63 1.05
CA LEU A 103 62.63 -18.04 0.19
C LEU A 103 63.85 -17.78 1.10
N MET A 104 64.86 -18.65 1.06
CA MET A 104 66.26 -18.45 1.47
C MET A 104 66.57 -17.71 2.79
N ASP A 105 67.06 -18.44 3.80
CA ASP A 105 68.11 -17.91 4.69
C ASP A 105 69.41 -18.68 4.43
N ARG A 106 70.35 -17.97 3.81
CA ARG A 106 71.68 -18.43 3.40
C ARG A 106 72.67 -17.50 4.08
N ALA A 107 73.33 -17.99 5.14
CA ALA A 107 74.55 -17.38 5.65
C ALA A 107 75.57 -18.47 6.01
N MET A 108 76.53 -18.65 5.11
CA MET A 108 77.81 -19.29 5.38
C MET A 108 78.71 -18.31 6.15
N THR A 109 79.40 -18.82 7.18
CA THR A 109 80.59 -18.25 7.85
C THR A 109 81.10 -19.41 8.72
N THR A 110 82.05 -20.25 8.29
CA THR A 110 83.49 -20.04 8.07
C THR A 110 84.18 -19.34 9.24
N HIS A 111 84.76 -20.09 10.18
CA HIS A 111 86.22 -20.27 10.25
C HIS A 111 86.62 -21.22 11.41
N LEU A 112 87.55 -22.13 11.06
CA LEU A 112 88.61 -22.81 11.82
C LEU A 112 88.48 -23.02 13.34
#